data_AF-A0AAD4QWF7-F1
#
_entry.id   AF-A0AAD4QWF7-F1
#
_cell.length_a   1.000
_cell.length_b   1.000
_cell.length_c   1.000
_cell.angle_alpha   90.00
_cell.angle_beta   90.00
_cell.angle_gamma   90.00
#
_symmetry.space_group_name_H-M   'P 1'
#
loop_
_entity.id
_entity.type
_entity.pdbx_description
1 polymer ?
#
loop_
_entity_poly.entity_id
_entity_poly.type
_entity_poly.pdbx_seq_one_letter_code
_entity_poly.pdbx_strand_id
1 'polypeptide(L)'
;MFPQKNTIEWVYKPIDDELSMYITMRKHTDDALEFWKDNQTALPILAKTAKIYLGIEASSSPSERSFKELRYLVSNFTRNRMHPEFNATLVQLRDSYVKGIL
;
A
#
# COMPACT_ATOMS: atom_id res chain seq x y z
N MET A 1 -0.57 54.68 6.09
CA MET A 1 -1.57 53.69 6.54
C MET A 1 -1.20 52.36 5.90
N PHE A 2 -0.47 51.51 6.62
CA PHE A 2 0.01 50.24 6.08
C PHE A 2 -1.15 49.25 6.04
N PRO A 3 -1.36 48.53 4.92
CA PRO A 3 -2.40 47.51 4.87
C PRO A 3 -2.08 46.45 5.92
N GLN A 4 -3.04 46.19 6.81
CA GLN A 4 -2.91 45.13 7.79
C GLN A 4 -2.72 43.81 7.04
N LYS A 5 -1.63 43.11 7.36
CA LYS A 5 -1.37 41.77 6.85
C LYS A 5 -2.60 40.94 7.17
N ASN A 6 -3.31 40.49 6.14
CA ASN A 6 -4.36 39.48 6.29
C ASN A 6 -3.73 38.31 7.05
N THR A 7 -4.08 38.20 8.33
CA THR A 7 -3.83 37.01 9.12
C THR A 7 -4.51 35.89 8.38
N ILE A 8 -3.73 35.00 7.78
CA ILE A 8 -4.25 33.74 7.25
C ILE A 8 -4.80 33.03 8.48
N GLU A 9 -6.12 33.12 8.68
CA GLU A 9 -6.79 32.28 9.65
C GLU A 9 -6.48 30.84 9.22
N TRP A 10 -5.75 30.13 10.07
CA TRP A 10 -5.58 28.69 9.93
C TRP A 10 -6.98 28.11 10.06
N VAL A 11 -7.65 27.90 8.93
CA VAL A 11 -8.89 27.15 8.86
C VAL A 11 -8.55 25.80 9.48
N TYR A 12 -9.04 25.57 10.69
CA TYR A 12 -8.82 24.35 11.45
C TYR A 12 -9.24 23.18 10.55
N LYS A 13 -8.26 22.37 10.13
CA LYS A 13 -8.52 21.28 9.20
C LYS A 13 -8.83 20.04 10.02
N PRO A 14 -9.85 19.25 9.66
CA PRO A 14 -10.19 18.00 10.34
C PRO A 14 -9.03 16.98 10.40
N ILE A 15 -7.95 17.20 9.63
CA ILE A 15 -6.71 16.43 9.69
C ILE A 15 -5.91 16.65 10.99
N ASP A 16 -5.93 17.87 11.54
CA ASP A 16 -5.13 18.22 12.72
C ASP A 16 -5.74 17.57 13.97
N ASP A 17 -7.06 17.42 14.00
CA ASP A 17 -7.81 16.64 14.99
C ASP A 17 -7.47 15.15 14.93
N GLU A 18 -7.56 14.54 13.73
CA GLU A 18 -7.21 13.13 13.55
C GLU A 18 -5.77 12.85 13.96
N LEU A 19 -4.84 13.75 13.60
CA LEU A 19 -3.43 13.62 13.94
C LEU A 19 -3.21 13.71 15.45
N SER A 20 -3.86 14.67 16.11
CA SER A 20 -3.80 14.82 17.58
C SER A 20 -4.37 13.59 18.29
N MET A 21 -5.47 13.05 17.78
CA MET A 21 -6.07 11.82 18.29
C MET A 21 -5.12 10.63 18.13
N TYR A 22 -4.51 10.46 16.96
CA TYR A 22 -3.54 9.38 16.69
C TYR A 22 -2.31 9.47 17.59
N ILE A 23 -1.71 10.66 17.75
CA ILE A 23 -0.54 10.87 18.62
C ILE A 23 -0.86 10.51 20.07
N THR A 24 -2.06 10.86 20.53
CA THR A 24 -2.53 10.58 21.90
C THR A 24 -2.83 9.08 22.10
N MET A 25 -3.38 8.43 21.08
CA MET A 25 -3.82 7.04 21.14
C MET A 25 -2.68 6.02 21.15
N ARG A 26 -1.46 6.44 20.76
CA ARG A 26 -0.20 5.66 20.64
C ARG A 26 -0.24 4.29 21.36
N LYS A 27 -0.78 3.30 20.66
CA LYS A 27 -0.60 1.88 20.95
C LYS A 27 0.28 1.31 19.85
N HIS A 28 1.42 0.76 20.24
CA HIS A 28 2.24 -0.03 19.34
C HIS A 28 1.60 -1.41 19.22
N THR A 29 1.02 -1.71 18.07
CA THR A 29 0.62 -3.07 17.69
C THR A 29 1.75 -3.67 16.86
N ASP A 30 1.95 -4.98 16.97
CA ASP A 30 2.94 -5.69 16.14
C ASP A 30 2.53 -5.69 14.65
N ASP A 31 1.22 -5.63 14.37
CA ASP A 31 0.66 -5.47 13.03
C ASP A 31 0.08 -4.05 12.83
N ALA A 32 0.78 -3.24 12.04
CA ALA A 32 0.34 -1.90 11.70
C ALA A 32 -0.90 -1.91 10.79
N LEU A 33 -1.05 -2.89 9.89
CA LEU A 33 -2.19 -2.96 8.97
C LEU A 33 -3.48 -3.27 9.72
N GLU A 34 -3.43 -4.14 10.72
CA GLU A 34 -4.56 -4.45 11.60
C GLU A 34 -4.99 -3.22 12.39
N PHE A 35 -4.04 -2.48 12.98
CA PHE A 35 -4.34 -1.23 13.69
C PHE A 35 -5.08 -0.23 12.81
N TRP A 36 -4.60 0.00 11.57
CA TRP A 36 -5.27 0.94 10.68
C TRP A 36 -6.65 0.43 10.26
N LYS A 37 -6.84 -0.89 10.10
CA LYS A 37 -8.13 -1.49 9.77
C LYS A 37 -9.15 -1.27 10.90
N ASP A 38 -8.76 -1.47 12.14
CA ASP A 38 -9.64 -1.32 13.30
C ASP A 38 -10.00 0.16 13.58
N ASN A 39 -9.09 1.08 13.25
CA ASN A 39 -9.26 2.51 13.49
C ASN A 39 -9.74 3.28 12.25
N GLN A 40 -10.15 2.61 11.17
CA GLN A 40 -10.63 3.26 9.93
C GLN A 40 -11.84 4.16 10.13
N THR A 41 -12.71 3.85 11.09
CA THR A 41 -13.90 4.66 11.39
C THR A 41 -13.57 5.91 12.20
N ALA A 42 -12.58 5.82 13.09
CA ALA A 42 -12.13 6.92 13.95
C ALA A 42 -11.12 7.84 13.25
N LEU A 43 -10.28 7.29 12.38
CA LEU A 43 -9.19 7.97 11.67
C LEU A 43 -9.34 7.77 10.14
N PRO A 44 -10.43 8.24 9.51
CA PRO A 44 -10.73 7.91 8.13
C PRO A 44 -9.70 8.45 7.13
N ILE A 45 -9.17 9.66 7.36
CA ILE A 45 -8.18 10.25 6.44
C ILE A 45 -6.82 9.58 6.67
N LEU A 46 -6.41 9.44 7.93
CA LEU A 46 -5.11 8.87 8.28
C LEU A 46 -5.03 7.36 7.96
N ALA A 47 -6.10 6.60 8.15
CA ALA A 47 -6.13 5.19 7.77
C ALA A 47 -6.06 4.99 6.25
N LYS A 48 -6.67 5.90 5.47
CA LYS A 48 -6.59 5.87 4.00
C LYS A 48 -5.16 6.16 3.53
N THR A 49 -4.47 7.14 4.11
CA THR A 49 -3.08 7.42 3.77
C THR A 49 -2.15 6.30 4.22
N ALA A 50 -2.33 5.78 5.44
CA ALA A 50 -1.57 4.66 5.96
C ALA A 50 -1.68 3.41 5.08
N LYS A 51 -2.88 3.09 4.58
CA LYS A 51 -3.09 1.96 3.64
C LYS A 51 -2.26 2.10 2.36
N ILE A 52 -2.09 3.32 1.86
CA ILE A 52 -1.27 3.58 0.66
C ILE A 52 0.21 3.36 1.00
N TYR A 53 0.71 3.96 2.08
CA TYR A 53 2.13 3.87 2.44
C TYR A 53 2.54 2.45 2.89
N LEU A 54 1.72 1.79 3.70
CA LEU A 54 1.99 0.42 4.17
C LEU A 54 1.77 -0.64 3.09
N GLY A 55 1.00 -0.31 2.04
CA GLY A 55 0.83 -1.17 0.87
C GLY A 55 2.04 -1.16 -0.08
N ILE A 56 2.99 -0.24 0.12
CA ILE A 56 4.22 -0.20 -0.67
C ILE A 56 5.21 -1.18 -0.06
N GLU A 57 5.58 -2.20 -0.81
CA GLU A 57 6.62 -3.14 -0.41
C GLU A 57 7.96 -2.40 -0.28
N ALA A 58 8.70 -2.67 0.80
CA ALA A 58 10.03 -2.10 1.01
C ALA A 58 11.09 -2.65 0.03
N SER A 59 10.76 -3.72 -0.73
CA SER A 59 11.69 -4.40 -1.63
C SER A 59 10.96 -5.00 -2.84
N SER A 60 11.69 -5.24 -3.93
CA SER A 60 11.22 -5.99 -5.10
C SER A 60 11.14 -7.51 -4.88
N SER A 61 11.58 -8.02 -3.73
CA SER A 61 11.73 -9.45 -3.46
C SER A 61 10.45 -10.28 -3.66
N PRO A 62 9.23 -9.80 -3.36
CA PRO A 62 8.01 -10.55 -3.66
C PRO A 62 7.80 -10.75 -5.16
N SER A 63 8.04 -9.71 -5.97
CA SER A 63 7.99 -9.81 -7.44
C SER A 63 9.08 -10.75 -7.99
N GLU A 64 10.30 -10.67 -7.47
CA GLU A 64 11.42 -11.53 -7.88
C GLU A 64 11.16 -13.00 -7.56
N ARG A 65 10.54 -13.30 -6.40
CA ARG A 65 10.15 -14.67 -6.05
C ARG A 65 9.19 -15.26 -7.08
N SER A 66 8.19 -14.48 -7.50
CA SER A 66 7.25 -14.86 -8.56
C SER A 66 7.95 -15.16 -9.89
N PHE A 67 8.88 -14.28 -10.31
CA PHE A 67 9.65 -14.49 -11.55
C PHE A 67 10.64 -15.65 -11.45
N LYS A 68 11.25 -15.87 -10.28
CA LYS A 68 12.19 -16.98 -10.05
C LYS A 68 11.50 -18.34 -10.19
N GLU A 69 10.28 -18.45 -9.67
CA GLU A 69 9.47 -19.67 -9.81
C GLU A 69 9.07 -19.90 -11.26
N LEU A 70 8.65 -18.84 -11.97
CA LEU A 70 8.20 -18.90 -13.35
C LEU A 70 9.35 -18.84 -14.38
N ARG A 71 10.61 -18.85 -13.94
CA ARG A 71 11.79 -18.70 -14.81
C ARG A 71 11.78 -19.70 -15.97
N TYR A 72 11.37 -20.95 -15.75
CA TYR A 72 11.38 -21.96 -16.80
C TYR A 72 10.35 -21.71 -17.92
N LEU A 73 9.32 -20.92 -17.64
CA LEU A 73 8.28 -20.54 -18.62
C LEU A 73 8.62 -19.20 -19.29
N VAL A 74 9.27 -18.29 -18.55
CA VAL A 74 9.55 -16.93 -19.01
C VAL A 74 10.93 -16.80 -19.68
N SER A 75 11.97 -17.46 -19.17
CA SER A 75 13.36 -17.28 -19.62
C SER A 75 13.97 -18.46 -20.37
N ASN A 76 13.30 -19.62 -20.44
CA ASN A 76 13.81 -20.77 -21.18
C ASN A 76 13.40 -20.71 -22.67
N PHE A 77 14.28 -20.12 -23.49
CA PHE A 77 14.04 -19.85 -24.91
C PHE A 77 14.00 -21.09 -25.82
N THR A 78 14.41 -22.27 -25.35
CA THR A 78 14.69 -23.42 -26.22
C THR A 78 13.77 -24.63 -26.01
N ARG A 79 13.11 -24.77 -24.85
CA ARG A 79 12.30 -25.98 -24.54
C ARG A 79 10.85 -25.73 -24.11
N ASN A 80 10.54 -24.62 -23.45
CA ASN A 80 9.21 -24.38 -22.84
C ASN A 80 8.66 -22.97 -23.15
N ARG A 81 8.83 -22.49 -24.39
CA ARG A 81 8.42 -21.14 -24.75
C ARG A 81 6.90 -21.04 -24.84
N MET A 82 6.30 -20.32 -23.91
CA MET A 82 4.91 -19.89 -24.01
C MET A 82 4.82 -18.52 -24.71
N HIS A 83 3.65 -18.21 -25.28
CA HIS A 83 3.42 -16.91 -25.89
C HIS A 83 3.44 -15.81 -24.80
N PRO A 84 4.05 -14.62 -25.06
CA PRO A 84 4.24 -13.59 -24.04
C PRO A 84 2.96 -13.14 -23.33
N GLU A 85 1.84 -13.08 -24.05
CA GLU A 85 0.53 -12.72 -23.48
C GLU A 85 0.02 -13.75 -22.46
N PHE A 86 0.31 -15.03 -22.68
CA PHE A 86 -0.05 -16.09 -21.74
C PHE A 86 0.85 -16.07 -20.50
N ASN A 87 2.12 -15.69 -20.64
CA ASN A 87 3.04 -15.54 -19.52
C ASN A 87 2.58 -14.45 -18.54
N ALA A 88 2.14 -13.29 -19.05
CA ALA A 88 1.62 -12.21 -18.20
C ALA A 88 0.39 -12.68 -17.40
N THR A 89 -0.55 -13.35 -18.09
CA THR A 89 -1.76 -13.91 -17.46
C THR A 89 -1.42 -14.95 -16.39
N LEU A 90 -0.42 -15.83 -16.63
CA LEU A 90 0.00 -16.84 -15.66
C LEU A 90 0.68 -16.23 -14.42
N VAL A 91 1.53 -15.23 -14.60
CA VAL A 91 2.15 -14.49 -13.49
C VAL A 91 1.05 -13.87 -12.62
N GLN A 92 0.05 -13.26 -13.24
CA GLN A 92 -1.06 -12.61 -12.55
C GLN A 92 -1.99 -13.61 -11.86
N LEU A 93 -2.29 -14.75 -12.50
CA LEU A 93 -3.11 -15.82 -11.92
C LEU A 93 -2.43 -16.42 -10.68
N ARG A 94 -1.13 -16.72 -10.78
CA ARG A 94 -0.33 -17.22 -9.65
C ARG A 94 -0.34 -16.24 -8.50
N ASP A 95 -0.10 -14.95 -8.77
CA ASP A 95 -0.09 -13.92 -7.74
C ASP A 95 -1.47 -13.79 -7.04
N SER A 96 -2.55 -13.89 -7.81
CA SER A 96 -3.93 -13.86 -7.30
C SER A 96 -4.25 -15.08 -6.41
N TYR A 97 -3.79 -16.27 -6.80
CA TYR A 97 -3.94 -17.50 -6.03
C TYR A 97 -3.15 -17.45 -4.71
N VAL A 98 -1.89 -17.01 -4.74
CA VAL A 98 -1.03 -16.89 -3.55
C VAL A 98 -1.59 -15.86 -2.54
N LYS A 99 -2.25 -14.81 -3.04
CA LYS A 99 -2.92 -13.80 -2.20
C LYS A 99 -4.30 -14.23 -1.69
N GLY A 100 -4.80 -15.41 -2.08
CA GLY A 100 -6.10 -15.95 -1.62
C GLY A 100 -7.31 -15.15 -2.10
N ILE A 101 -7.23 -14.53 -3.28
CA ILE A 101 -8.29 -13.67 -3.86
C ILE A 101 -9.30 -14.49 -4.70
N LEU A 102 -9.02 -15.77 -4.94
CA LEU A 102 -9.89 -16.77 -5.59
C LEU A 102 -10.11 -17.94 -4.63
#